data_AF-A0A4P6HES3-F1
#
_entry.id   AF-A0A4P6HES3-F1
#
_cell.length_a   1.000
_cell.length_b   1.000
_cell.length_c   1.000
_cell.angle_alpha   90.00
_cell.angle_beta   90.00
_cell.angle_gamma   90.00
#
_symmetry.space_group_name_H-M   'P 1'
#
loop_
_entity.id
_entity.type
_entity.pdbx_description
1 polymer ?
#
loop_
_entity_poly.entity_id
_entity_poly.type
_entity_poly.pdbx_seq_one_letter_code
_entity_poly.pdbx_strand_id
1 'polypeptide(L)'
;MGAISSKLRASAKGQACTLAIPHVCNHDPETVVLCHAPSEFKGMGNKSHDFHAAFGCFECHTTLDQHRLQNWEECFYWLRGIQRTQAYWFEKGLMVVPVDAPCPKQSTKILPRRHPLTGAVIA
;
A
#
# COMPACT_ATOMS: atom_id res chain seq x y z
N MET A 1 17.79 6.72 -6.93
CA MET A 1 16.55 6.79 -7.74
C MET A 1 15.55 5.82 -7.14
N GLY A 2 14.29 6.22 -6.96
CA GLY A 2 13.26 5.33 -6.40
C GLY A 2 13.01 4.11 -7.29
N ALA A 3 12.24 3.13 -6.79
CA ALA A 3 11.81 1.99 -7.58
C ALA A 3 10.85 2.46 -8.68
N ILE A 4 11.18 2.18 -9.94
CA ILE A 4 10.43 2.63 -11.12
C ILE A 4 9.67 1.46 -11.73
N SER A 5 8.37 1.66 -11.97
CA SER A 5 7.48 0.72 -12.64
C SER A 5 6.53 1.47 -13.56
N SER A 6 6.75 1.32 -14.87
CA SER A 6 5.84 1.84 -15.90
C SER A 6 4.43 1.26 -15.78
N LYS A 7 4.30 0.00 -15.31
CA LYS A 7 3.01 -0.64 -15.06
C LYS A 7 2.21 0.06 -13.96
N LEU A 8 2.86 0.41 -12.84
CA LEU A 8 2.19 1.14 -11.76
C LEU A 8 1.77 2.54 -12.23
N ARG A 9 2.64 3.25 -12.95
CA ARG A 9 2.32 4.57 -13.51
C ARG A 9 1.14 4.53 -14.47
N ALA A 10 1.14 3.58 -15.41
CA ALA A 10 0.07 3.42 -16.38
C ALA A 10 -1.26 2.98 -15.73
N SER A 11 -1.19 2.27 -14.59
CA SER A 11 -2.38 1.74 -13.91
C SER A 11 -3.30 2.83 -13.33
N ALA A 12 -2.83 4.06 -13.14
CA ALA A 12 -3.60 5.15 -12.57
C ALA A 12 -4.66 5.74 -13.54
N LYS A 13 -4.39 5.69 -14.84
CA LYS A 13 -5.25 6.33 -15.85
C LYS A 13 -6.64 5.70 -15.85
N GLY A 14 -7.68 6.52 -15.78
CA GLY A 14 -9.08 6.08 -15.77
C GLY A 14 -9.53 5.41 -14.48
N GLN A 15 -8.73 5.45 -13.40
CA GLN A 15 -9.11 4.96 -12.08
C GLN A 15 -9.80 6.04 -11.25
N ALA A 16 -10.49 5.62 -10.19
CA ALA A 16 -11.00 6.55 -9.20
C ALA A 16 -9.87 7.14 -8.33
N CYS A 17 -10.03 8.40 -7.92
CA CYS A 17 -9.10 9.05 -6.98
C CYS A 17 -9.13 8.35 -5.62
N THR A 18 -7.98 7.82 -5.19
CA THR A 18 -7.85 7.07 -3.93
C THR A 18 -7.67 7.98 -2.71
N LEU A 19 -7.11 9.18 -2.93
CA LEU A 19 -6.97 10.22 -1.90
C LEU A 19 -8.35 10.68 -1.39
N ALA A 20 -9.28 10.94 -2.32
CA ALA A 20 -10.68 11.28 -2.06
C ALA A 20 -10.84 12.31 -0.92
N ILE A 21 -10.10 13.42 -0.99
CA ILE A 21 -10.16 14.50 0.00
C ILE A 21 -11.53 15.18 -0.12
N PRO A 22 -12.35 15.23 0.96
CA PRO A 22 -13.65 15.89 0.95
C PRO A 22 -13.53 17.35 0.53
N HIS A 23 -14.49 17.84 -0.26
CA HIS A 23 -14.56 19.21 -0.77
C HIS A 23 -13.40 19.66 -1.69
N VAL A 24 -12.40 18.81 -1.91
CA VAL A 24 -11.27 19.04 -2.83
C VAL A 24 -11.36 18.10 -4.04
N CYS A 25 -11.72 16.85 -3.83
CA CYS A 25 -11.73 15.84 -4.90
C CYS A 25 -12.73 16.20 -6.01
N ASN A 26 -12.25 16.34 -7.24
CA ASN A 26 -13.10 16.54 -8.42
C ASN A 26 -13.79 15.26 -8.93
N HIS A 27 -13.39 14.08 -8.43
CA HIS A 27 -13.91 12.78 -8.84
C HIS A 27 -13.80 12.44 -10.34
N ASP A 28 -12.96 13.14 -11.10
CA ASP A 28 -12.79 12.94 -12.53
C ASP A 28 -11.67 11.93 -12.83
N PRO A 29 -11.98 10.70 -13.32
CA PRO A 29 -10.99 9.66 -13.62
C PRO A 29 -10.00 10.03 -14.72
N GLU A 30 -10.35 10.95 -15.62
CA GLU A 30 -9.47 11.38 -16.72
C GLU A 30 -8.27 12.19 -16.20
N THR A 31 -8.45 12.84 -15.05
CA THR A 31 -7.40 13.64 -14.39
C THR A 31 -6.53 12.81 -13.43
N VAL A 32 -6.84 11.53 -13.24
CA VAL A 32 -6.16 10.69 -12.26
C VAL A 32 -4.79 10.25 -12.77
N VAL A 33 -3.78 10.56 -11.97
CA VAL A 33 -2.38 10.20 -12.20
C VAL A 33 -1.81 9.51 -10.97
N LEU A 34 -0.63 8.89 -11.14
CA LEU A 34 0.12 8.34 -10.01
C LEU A 34 0.90 9.46 -9.31
N CYS A 35 0.43 9.86 -8.12
CA CYS A 35 0.99 10.93 -7.31
C CYS A 35 1.98 10.37 -6.29
N HIS A 36 3.25 10.80 -6.37
CA HIS A 36 4.31 10.31 -5.48
C HIS A 36 4.24 10.95 -4.09
N ALA A 37 4.05 10.12 -3.06
CA ALA A 37 3.98 10.57 -1.68
C ALA A 37 5.36 11.03 -1.16
N PRO A 38 5.42 11.89 -0.12
CA PRO A 38 6.67 12.22 0.55
C PRO A 38 7.42 10.97 1.04
N SER A 39 8.72 10.90 0.79
CA SER A 39 9.59 9.80 1.23
C SER A 39 11.03 10.28 1.41
N GLU A 40 11.86 9.49 2.10
CA GLU A 40 13.29 9.77 2.28
C GLU A 40 14.08 9.81 0.96
N PHE A 41 13.55 9.19 -0.09
CA PHE A 41 14.15 9.19 -1.43
C PHE A 41 13.73 10.38 -2.30
N LYS A 42 12.74 11.16 -1.85
CA LYS A 42 12.24 12.35 -2.55
C LYS A 42 13.28 13.47 -2.42
N GLY A 43 13.72 14.02 -3.54
CA GLY A 43 14.73 15.09 -3.58
C GLY A 43 14.66 15.89 -4.87
N MET A 44 15.52 16.90 -5.00
CA MET A 44 15.56 17.75 -6.17
C MET A 44 15.91 16.91 -7.42
N GLY A 45 14.94 16.76 -8.32
CA GLY A 45 15.07 15.95 -9.54
C GLY A 45 14.78 14.45 -9.37
N ASN A 46 14.39 13.97 -8.19
CA ASN A 46 14.12 12.54 -7.96
C ASN A 46 12.75 12.31 -7.30
N LYS A 47 11.94 11.46 -7.92
CA LYS A 47 10.63 11.04 -7.41
C LYS A 47 10.78 9.89 -6.39
N SER A 48 9.82 9.78 -5.48
CA SER A 48 9.68 8.64 -4.57
C SER A 48 9.50 7.32 -5.34
N HIS A 49 9.53 6.19 -4.64
CA HIS A 49 9.19 4.89 -5.23
C HIS A 49 7.79 4.91 -5.85
N ASP A 50 7.62 4.27 -7.01
CA ASP A 50 6.30 4.17 -7.66
C ASP A 50 5.30 3.34 -6.84
N PHE A 51 5.78 2.48 -5.91
CA PHE A 51 4.91 1.76 -4.96
C PHE A 51 4.50 2.61 -3.75
N HIS A 52 5.17 3.75 -3.52
CA HIS A 52 4.88 4.72 -2.46
C HIS A 52 4.21 5.95 -3.06
N ALA A 53 3.04 5.70 -3.62
CA ALA A 53 2.26 6.67 -4.39
C ALA A 53 0.78 6.35 -4.28
N ALA A 54 -0.06 7.32 -4.60
CA ALA A 54 -1.52 7.20 -4.60
C ALA A 54 -2.09 7.61 -5.95
N PHE A 55 -3.23 7.03 -6.34
CA PHE A 55 -4.01 7.58 -7.44
C PHE A 55 -4.67 8.88 -6.98
N GLY A 56 -4.24 10.00 -7.57
CA GLY A 56 -4.75 11.32 -7.25
C GLY A 56 -5.30 12.00 -8.50
N CYS A 57 -6.52 12.52 -8.38
CA CYS A 57 -7.03 13.46 -9.38
C CYS A 57 -6.30 14.80 -9.28
N PHE A 58 -6.46 15.65 -10.31
CA PHE A 58 -5.75 16.92 -10.41
C PHE A 58 -5.90 17.81 -9.16
N GLU A 59 -7.11 17.96 -8.62
CA GLU A 59 -7.37 18.82 -7.45
C GLU A 59 -6.76 18.28 -6.15
N CYS A 60 -6.92 16.97 -5.89
CA CYS A 60 -6.32 16.32 -4.71
C CYS A 60 -4.79 16.37 -4.78
N HIS A 61 -4.23 16.11 -5.96
CA HIS A 61 -2.79 16.16 -6.19
C HIS A 61 -2.23 17.55 -5.92
N THR A 62 -2.83 18.57 -6.54
CA THR A 62 -2.43 19.97 -6.39
C THR A 62 -2.50 20.42 -4.94
N THR A 63 -3.57 20.02 -4.23
CA THR A 63 -3.77 20.34 -2.81
C THR A 63 -2.66 19.79 -1.91
N LEU A 64 -2.25 18.53 -2.13
CA LEU A 64 -1.18 17.90 -1.35
C LEU A 64 0.21 18.41 -1.73
N ASP A 65 0.47 18.65 -3.02
CA ASP A 65 1.76 19.14 -3.50
C ASP A 65 2.04 20.58 -3.05
N GLN A 66 0.99 21.40 -2.90
CA GLN A 66 1.08 22.79 -2.45
C GLN A 66 0.89 22.95 -0.94
N HIS A 67 0.83 21.86 -0.21
CA HIS A 67 0.66 21.84 1.24
C HIS A 67 -0.53 22.69 1.75
N ARG A 68 -1.71 22.51 1.13
CA ARG A 68 -2.92 23.31 1.42
C ARG A 68 -3.77 22.77 2.57
N LEU A 69 -3.36 21.67 3.21
CA LEU A 69 -4.06 21.07 4.35
C LEU A 69 -3.23 21.20 5.62
N GLN A 70 -3.82 20.91 6.77
CA GLN A 70 -3.03 20.77 7.98
C GLN A 70 -2.11 19.53 7.89
N ASN A 71 -0.93 19.58 8.51
CA ASN A 71 0.05 18.48 8.41
C ASN A 71 -0.53 17.10 8.75
N TRP A 72 -1.40 17.01 9.76
CA TRP A 72 -2.02 15.74 10.14
C TRP A 72 -3.02 15.23 9.08
N GLU A 73 -3.73 16.13 8.40
CA GLU A 73 -4.64 15.79 7.31
C GLU A 73 -3.86 15.25 6.12
N GLU A 74 -2.76 15.92 5.74
CA GLU A 74 -1.90 15.44 4.65
C GLU A 74 -1.38 14.03 4.94
N CYS A 75 -0.83 13.81 6.13
CA CYS A 75 -0.35 12.50 6.55
C CYS A 75 -1.47 11.44 6.44
N PHE A 76 -2.67 11.78 6.89
CA PHE A 76 -3.81 10.89 6.86
C PHE A 76 -4.29 10.57 5.43
N TYR A 77 -4.42 11.57 4.56
CA TYR A 77 -4.85 11.37 3.18
C TYR A 77 -3.80 10.64 2.34
N TRP A 78 -2.51 10.92 2.55
CA TRP A 78 -1.44 10.16 1.94
C TRP A 78 -1.49 8.69 2.36
N LEU A 79 -1.52 8.39 3.66
CA LEU A 79 -1.56 7.03 4.16
C LEU A 79 -2.75 6.25 3.60
N ARG A 80 -3.95 6.83 3.66
CA ARG A 80 -5.16 6.21 3.14
C ARG A 80 -5.10 6.00 1.62
N GLY A 81 -4.65 7.00 0.86
CA GLY A 81 -4.56 6.92 -0.60
C GLY A 81 -3.57 5.85 -1.04
N ILE A 82 -2.40 5.79 -0.39
CA ILE A 82 -1.39 4.75 -0.60
C ILE A 82 -1.99 3.37 -0.31
N GLN A 83 -2.62 3.18 0.86
CA GLN A 83 -3.21 1.90 1.23
C GLN A 83 -4.23 1.40 0.20
N ARG A 84 -5.13 2.28 -0.25
CA ARG A 84 -6.15 1.94 -1.28
C ARG A 84 -5.52 1.62 -2.63
N THR A 85 -4.51 2.37 -3.03
CA THR A 85 -3.78 2.16 -4.29
C THR A 85 -3.01 0.83 -4.25
N GLN A 86 -2.36 0.52 -3.13
CA GLN A 86 -1.66 -0.74 -2.94
C GLN A 86 -2.61 -1.94 -2.90
N ALA A 87 -3.79 -1.80 -2.28
CA ALA A 87 -4.82 -2.83 -2.33
C ALA A 87 -5.26 -3.10 -3.78
N TYR A 88 -5.52 -2.04 -4.55
CA TYR A 88 -5.81 -2.18 -5.99
C TYR A 88 -4.68 -2.89 -6.74
N TRP A 89 -3.42 -2.54 -6.49
CA TRP A 89 -2.29 -3.21 -7.14
C TRP A 89 -2.15 -4.66 -6.74
N PHE A 90 -2.43 -5.01 -5.49
CA PHE A 90 -2.46 -6.40 -5.03
C PHE A 90 -3.55 -7.19 -5.76
N GLU A 91 -4.77 -6.66 -5.82
CA GLU A 91 -5.89 -7.28 -6.55
C GLU A 91 -5.63 -7.46 -8.05
N LYS A 92 -4.89 -6.52 -8.67
CA LYS A 92 -4.52 -6.59 -10.09
C LYS A 92 -3.24 -7.37 -10.36
N GLY A 93 -2.59 -7.93 -9.34
CA GLY A 93 -1.30 -8.63 -9.49
C GLY A 93 -0.14 -7.73 -9.92
N LEU A 94 -0.26 -6.41 -9.72
CA LEU A 94 0.78 -5.42 -9.97
C LEU A 94 1.74 -5.27 -8.78
N MET A 95 1.27 -5.63 -7.58
CA MET A 95 2.06 -5.73 -6.35
C MET A 95 1.86 -7.13 -5.77
N VAL A 96 2.96 -7.79 -5.40
CA VAL A 96 2.92 -9.13 -4.83
C VAL A 96 3.32 -9.04 -3.36
N VAL A 97 2.44 -9.52 -2.49
CA VAL A 97 2.76 -9.78 -1.09
C VAL A 97 2.80 -11.29 -0.92
N PRO A 98 3.93 -11.89 -0.53
CA PRO A 98 3.98 -13.31 -0.25
C PRO A 98 3.04 -13.59 0.94
N VAL A 99 1.96 -14.31 0.68
CA VAL A 99 1.04 -14.76 1.74
C VAL A 99 1.57 -16.10 2.24
N ASP A 100 1.87 -16.18 3.53
CA ASP A 100 2.22 -17.45 4.14
C ASP A 100 1.09 -18.46 3.91
N ALA A 101 1.45 -19.67 3.52
CA ALA A 101 0.48 -20.75 3.48
C ALA A 101 -0.15 -20.87 4.87
N PRO A 102 -1.48 -21.04 4.98
CA PRO A 102 -2.12 -21.20 6.28
C PRO A 102 -1.46 -22.38 7.01
N CYS A 103 -0.69 -22.07 8.05
CA CYS A 103 -0.12 -23.10 8.89
C CYS A 103 -1.28 -23.80 9.59
N PRO A 104 -1.39 -25.14 9.52
CA PRO A 104 -2.39 -25.87 10.29
C PRO A 104 -2.29 -25.42 11.75
N LYS A 105 -3.43 -25.10 12.38
CA LYS A 105 -3.44 -24.75 13.80
C LYS A 105 -2.67 -25.83 14.56
N GLN A 106 -1.62 -25.42 15.26
CA GLN A 106 -0.88 -26.36 16.11
C GLN A 106 -1.87 -26.97 17.09
N SER A 107 -1.87 -28.31 17.18
CA SER A 107 -2.75 -29.02 18.09
C SER A 107 -2.48 -28.54 19.51
N THR A 108 -3.50 -27.98 20.17
CA THR A 108 -3.44 -27.62 21.59
C THR A 108 -3.42 -28.84 22.50
N LYS A 109 -3.58 -30.05 21.96
CA LYS A 109 -3.45 -31.29 22.72
C LYS A 109 -2.00 -31.42 23.20
N ILE A 110 -1.79 -31.26 24.50
CA ILE A 110 -0.57 -31.67 25.17
C ILE A 110 -0.53 -33.20 25.07
N LEU A 111 0.24 -33.71 24.11
CA LEU A 111 0.49 -35.14 24.01
C LEU A 111 1.45 -35.53 25.15
N PRO A 112 1.22 -36.69 25.79
CA PRO A 112 2.17 -37.20 26.78
C PRO A 112 3.55 -37.28 26.15
N ARG A 113 4.57 -36.81 26.88
CA ARG A 113 5.96 -36.92 26.42
C ARG A 113 6.28 -38.39 26.25
N ARG A 114 6.91 -38.75 25.12
CA ARG A 114 7.34 -40.11 24.84
C ARG A 114 8.85 -40.21 24.92
N HIS A 115 9.35 -41.32 25.44
CA HIS A 115 10.78 -41.58 25.51
C HIS A 115 11.36 -41.69 24.09
N PRO A 116 12.44 -40.96 23.74
CA PRO A 116 12.92 -40.85 22.36
C PRO A 116 13.33 -42.18 21.70
N LEU A 117 13.83 -43.13 22.51
CA LEU A 117 14.34 -44.42 22.01
C LEU A 117 13.34 -45.57 22.12
N THR A 118 12.35 -45.47 23.02
CA THR A 118 11.44 -46.59 23.34
C THR A 118 9.99 -46.27 23.04
N GLY A 119 9.63 -45.01 22.79
CA GLY A 119 8.26 -44.56 22.48
C GLY A 119 7.26 -44.66 23.64
N ALA A 120 7.70 -45.18 24.79
CA ALA A 120 6.89 -45.30 26.00
C ALA A 120 6.48 -43.91 26.53
N VAL A 121 5.26 -43.80 27.06
CA VAL A 121 4.79 -42.58 27.71
C VAL A 121 5.61 -42.34 28.97
N ILE A 122 6.20 -41.15 29.07
CA ILE A 122 6.86 -40.65 30.28
C ILE A 122 5.73 -40.14 31.18
N ALA A 123 5.52 -40.84 32.31
CA ALA A 123 4.58 -40.47 33.35
C ALA A 123 4.99 -39.16 34.04
#